data_AF-A0A918XX38-F1
#
_entry.id   AF-A0A918XX38-F1
#
_cell.length_a   1.000
_cell.length_b   1.000
_cell.length_c   1.000
_cell.angle_alpha   90.00
_cell.angle_beta   90.00
_cell.angle_gamma   90.00
#
_symmetry.space_group_name_H-M   'P 1'
#
loop_
_entity.id
_entity.type
_entity.pdbx_description
1 polymer ?
#
loop_
_entity_poly.entity_id
_entity_poly.type
_entity_poly.pdbx_seq_one_letter_code
_entity_poly.pdbx_strand_id
1 'polypeptide(L)'
;MAQRPTRGHGRTARRPRLIDRIVDYPYRRLFGVKGCSVIALVVLAAVAIRYTVGIGTVTLDPMTCRLAWTDAPYKPFFKERILQNTRRELGRQVAEKQKALWDIRAGRDPFPAKASGNVAGIRRIDNDKFFWRAYAQNLETEIAAISDCLRRLPGYRFD
;
A
#
# COMPACT_ATOMS: atom_id res chain seq x y z
N MET A 1 -1.62 64.14 47.19
CA MET A 1 -2.23 63.24 46.18
C MET A 1 -1.29 63.15 44.98
N ALA A 2 -0.73 61.97 44.70
CA ALA A 2 -0.18 61.62 43.38
C ALA A 2 -0.17 60.08 43.28
N GLN A 3 -0.95 59.54 42.34
CA GLN A 3 -1.15 58.09 42.12
C GLN A 3 -0.01 57.48 41.28
N ARG A 4 0.31 56.21 41.59
CA ARG A 4 1.31 55.34 40.92
C ARG A 4 0.96 55.02 39.46
N PRO A 5 1.95 54.80 38.57
CA PRO A 5 1.73 54.07 37.34
C PRO A 5 1.98 52.56 37.54
N THR A 6 0.98 51.73 37.21
CA THR A 6 1.12 50.28 37.02
C THR A 6 1.62 50.00 35.60
N ARG A 7 2.77 49.32 35.47
CA ARG A 7 3.29 48.84 34.19
C ARG A 7 2.47 47.64 33.71
N GLY A 8 1.69 47.84 32.66
CA GLY A 8 1.05 46.75 31.91
C GLY A 8 2.07 45.96 31.10
N HIS A 9 2.10 44.64 31.29
CA HIS A 9 2.83 43.68 30.46
C HIS A 9 2.23 43.65 29.04
N GLY A 10 3.02 44.03 28.04
CA GLY A 10 2.72 43.81 26.64
C GLY A 10 2.78 42.32 26.29
N ARG A 11 1.62 41.68 26.21
CA ARG A 11 1.47 40.39 25.52
C ARG A 11 1.42 40.67 24.02
N THR A 12 2.50 40.35 23.32
CA THR A 12 2.52 40.24 21.85
C THR A 12 1.48 39.21 21.40
N ALA A 13 0.34 39.68 20.91
CA ALA A 13 -0.68 38.86 20.29
C ALA A 13 -0.13 38.25 18.99
N ARG A 14 0.29 36.98 19.05
CA ARG A 14 0.57 36.17 17.86
C ARG A 14 -0.72 36.11 17.04
N ARG A 15 -0.69 36.68 15.82
CA ARG A 15 -1.79 36.60 14.84
C ARG A 15 -2.17 35.13 14.64
N PRO A 16 -3.45 34.75 14.84
CA PRO A 16 -3.90 33.40 14.54
C PRO A 16 -3.86 33.19 13.02
N ARG A 17 -3.26 32.08 12.57
CA ARG A 17 -3.16 31.73 11.15
C ARG A 17 -4.56 31.40 10.64
N LEU A 18 -4.89 31.80 9.40
CA LEU A 18 -6.21 31.58 8.78
C LEU A 18 -6.67 30.11 8.82
N ILE A 19 -5.72 29.18 8.89
CA ILE A 19 -5.96 27.74 8.98
C ILE A 19 -6.71 27.38 10.28
N ASP A 20 -6.37 28.00 11.41
CA ASP A 20 -7.05 27.75 12.69
C ASP A 20 -8.52 28.14 12.61
N ARG A 21 -8.85 29.19 11.84
CA ARG A 21 -10.22 29.70 11.73
C ARG A 21 -11.12 28.83 10.84
N ILE A 22 -10.56 28.11 9.88
CA ILE A 22 -11.34 27.22 9.00
C ILE A 22 -11.63 25.88 9.68
N VAL A 23 -10.70 25.38 10.50
CA VAL A 23 -10.87 24.10 11.21
C VAL A 23 -11.71 24.25 12.48
N ASP A 24 -11.53 25.33 13.25
CA ASP A 24 -12.21 25.48 14.55
C ASP A 24 -13.69 25.92 14.46
N TYR A 25 -14.08 26.64 13.40
CA TYR A 25 -15.34 27.39 13.43
C TYR A 25 -16.63 26.56 13.27
N PRO A 26 -16.66 25.41 12.55
CA PRO A 26 -17.86 24.55 12.57
C PRO A 26 -17.82 23.49 13.67
N TYR A 27 -16.65 22.96 14.05
CA TYR A 27 -16.59 21.79 14.93
C TYR A 27 -16.74 22.11 16.43
N ARG A 28 -16.14 23.19 16.93
CA ARG A 28 -16.23 23.56 18.35
C ARG A 28 -17.65 23.94 18.79
N ARG A 29 -18.46 24.51 17.88
CA ARG A 29 -19.79 25.03 18.19
C ARG A 29 -20.87 23.95 18.21
N LEU A 30 -20.68 22.86 17.46
CA LEU A 30 -21.62 21.73 17.35
C LEU A 30 -21.37 20.61 18.37
N PHE A 31 -20.12 20.38 18.78
CA PHE A 31 -19.76 19.21 19.61
C PHE A 31 -19.14 19.55 20.98
N GLY A 32 -18.85 20.83 21.25
CA GLY A 32 -18.14 21.26 22.45
C GLY A 32 -16.73 20.64 22.56
N VAL A 33 -15.98 20.98 23.62
CA VAL A 33 -14.61 20.45 23.82
C VAL A 33 -14.62 18.92 23.95
N LYS A 34 -15.63 18.36 24.65
CA LYS A 34 -15.77 16.92 24.88
C LYS A 34 -16.05 16.15 23.59
N GLY A 35 -16.90 16.66 22.69
CA GLY A 35 -17.21 15.98 21.44
C GLY A 35 -16.08 16.06 20.41
N CYS A 36 -15.30 17.15 20.37
CA CYS A 36 -14.06 17.18 19.59
C CYS A 36 -13.06 16.10 20.06
N SER A 37 -12.92 15.89 21.38
CA SER A 37 -12.06 14.83 21.92
C SER A 37 -12.55 13.43 21.54
N VAL A 38 -13.87 13.19 21.59
CA VAL A 38 -14.45 11.89 21.19
C VAL A 38 -14.22 11.62 19.71
N ILE A 39 -14.47 12.60 18.83
CA ILE A 39 -14.23 12.45 17.39
C ILE A 39 -12.74 12.18 17.13
N ALA A 40 -11.84 12.93 17.76
CA ALA A 40 -10.41 12.71 17.64
C ALA A 40 -10.01 11.28 18.08
N LEU A 41 -10.58 10.78 19.17
CA LEU A 41 -10.33 9.43 19.67
C LEU A 41 -10.87 8.34 18.73
N VAL A 42 -12.06 8.54 18.16
CA VAL A 42 -12.65 7.62 17.16
C VAL A 42 -11.81 7.58 15.89
N VAL A 43 -11.35 8.73 15.40
CA VAL A 43 -10.48 8.81 14.22
C VAL A 43 -9.15 8.11 14.50
N LEU A 44 -8.54 8.35 15.67
CA LEU A 44 -7.31 7.67 16.08
C LEU A 44 -7.50 6.16 16.16
N ALA A 45 -8.60 5.69 16.76
CA ALA A 45 -8.92 4.28 16.85
C ALA A 45 -9.11 3.66 15.46
N ALA A 46 -9.85 4.32 14.56
CA ALA A 46 -10.04 3.86 13.20
C ALA A 46 -8.72 3.76 12.42
N VAL A 47 -7.81 4.73 12.58
CA VAL A 47 -6.48 4.69 11.97
C VAL A 47 -5.64 3.55 12.55
N ALA A 48 -5.64 3.35 13.87
CA ALA A 48 -4.91 2.27 14.52
C ALA A 48 -5.42 0.88 14.10
N ILE A 49 -6.74 0.70 13.99
CA ILE A 49 -7.35 -0.54 13.48
C ILE A 49 -6.95 -0.75 12.03
N ARG A 50 -7.08 0.27 11.18
CA ARG A 50 -6.71 0.16 9.76
C ARG A 50 -5.23 -0.18 9.58
N TYR A 51 -4.37 0.41 10.40
CA TYR A 51 -2.93 0.12 10.43
C TYR A 51 -2.69 -1.34 10.85
N THR A 52 -3.25 -1.79 11.96
CA THR A 52 -3.03 -3.18 12.41
C THR A 52 -3.60 -4.24 11.46
N VAL A 53 -4.70 -3.96 10.75
CA VAL A 53 -5.29 -4.87 9.75
C VAL A 53 -4.53 -4.81 8.41
N GLY A 54 -4.09 -3.61 8.00
CA GLY A 54 -3.40 -3.38 6.73
C GLY A 54 -2.05 -4.06 6.61
N ILE A 55 -1.42 -4.45 7.73
CA ILE A 55 -0.11 -5.08 7.68
C ILE A 55 -0.11 -6.40 6.89
N GLY A 56 -1.24 -7.12 6.84
CA GLY A 56 -1.34 -8.39 6.11
C GLY A 56 -1.21 -8.24 4.59
N THR A 57 -1.35 -7.01 4.06
CA THR A 57 -1.31 -6.72 2.62
C THR A 57 -0.05 -5.96 2.19
N VAL A 58 0.78 -5.52 3.13
CA VAL A 58 2.01 -4.77 2.82
C VAL A 58 3.08 -5.73 2.29
N THR A 59 3.59 -5.44 1.10
CA THR A 59 4.62 -6.20 0.40
C THR A 59 5.59 -5.26 -0.31
N LEU A 60 6.80 -5.75 -0.63
CA LEU A 60 7.70 -5.01 -1.51
C LEU A 60 7.18 -5.06 -2.95
N ASP A 61 7.42 -3.98 -3.68
CA ASP A 61 7.16 -3.94 -5.11
C ASP A 61 8.01 -5.01 -5.84
N PRO A 62 7.40 -5.86 -6.69
CA PRO A 62 8.07 -6.98 -7.34
C PRO A 62 9.20 -6.56 -8.30
N MET A 63 9.09 -5.38 -8.92
CA MET A 63 10.01 -4.92 -9.95
C MET A 63 11.16 -4.11 -9.39
N THR A 64 10.86 -3.26 -8.41
CA THR A 64 11.86 -2.39 -7.79
C THR A 64 12.46 -2.98 -6.52
N CYS A 65 11.83 -4.02 -5.96
CA CYS A 65 12.17 -4.62 -4.68
C CYS A 65 12.27 -3.56 -3.57
N ARG A 66 11.39 -2.56 -3.60
CA ARG A 66 11.34 -1.45 -2.64
C ARG A 66 9.96 -1.38 -1.99
N LEU A 67 9.94 -0.88 -0.77
CA LEU A 67 8.68 -0.61 -0.06
C LEU A 67 8.05 0.65 -0.66
N ALA A 68 6.75 0.59 -0.95
CA ALA A 68 6.02 1.78 -1.39
C ALA A 68 6.07 2.87 -0.30
N TRP A 69 6.10 4.14 -0.72
CA TRP A 69 6.12 5.27 0.21
C TRP A 69 4.87 5.31 1.10
N THR A 70 3.73 4.80 0.60
CA THR A 70 2.47 4.66 1.34
C THR A 70 2.59 3.67 2.50
N ASP A 71 3.51 2.71 2.38
CA ASP A 71 3.72 1.64 3.35
C ASP A 71 4.90 1.92 4.28
N ALA A 72 5.61 3.04 4.10
CA ALA A 72 6.68 3.49 4.98
C ALA A 72 6.28 3.53 6.47
N PRO A 73 5.04 3.89 6.87
CA PRO A 73 4.62 3.85 8.27
C PRO A 73 4.69 2.45 8.91
N TYR A 74 4.67 1.37 8.14
CA TYR A 74 4.75 -0.01 8.65
C TYR A 74 6.19 -0.49 8.89
N LYS A 75 7.16 0.13 8.21
CA LYS A 75 8.60 -0.18 8.29
C LYS A 75 9.17 -0.24 9.72
N PRO A 76 8.85 0.65 10.68
CA PRO A 76 9.47 0.59 12.01
C PRO A 76 9.03 -0.63 12.85
N PHE A 77 7.77 -1.05 12.74
CA PHE A 77 7.18 -2.03 13.67
C PHE A 77 6.97 -3.42 13.07
N PHE A 78 6.95 -3.56 11.73
CA PHE A 78 6.52 -4.80 11.09
C PHE A 78 7.46 -5.33 10.00
N LYS A 79 8.77 -5.03 10.07
CA LYS A 79 9.78 -5.44 9.08
C LYS A 79 9.70 -6.93 8.72
N GLU A 80 9.70 -7.80 9.72
CA GLU A 80 9.66 -9.25 9.51
C GLU A 80 8.37 -9.69 8.82
N ARG A 81 7.23 -9.12 9.22
CA ARG A 81 5.93 -9.44 8.62
C ARG A 81 5.86 -8.96 7.17
N ILE A 82 6.40 -7.78 6.85
CA ILE A 82 6.52 -7.29 5.47
C ILE A 82 7.35 -8.27 4.63
N LEU A 83 8.50 -8.73 5.13
CA LEU A 83 9.35 -9.69 4.41
C LEU A 83 8.66 -11.05 4.22
N GLN A 84 7.95 -11.54 5.23
CA GLN A 84 7.17 -12.79 5.15
C GLN A 84 6.04 -12.68 4.12
N ASN A 85 5.26 -11.60 4.17
CA ASN A 85 4.19 -11.33 3.20
C ASN A 85 4.76 -11.21 1.80
N THR A 86 5.88 -10.50 1.64
CA THR A 86 6.57 -10.34 0.36
C THR A 86 7.01 -11.71 -0.17
N ARG A 87 7.65 -12.55 0.65
CA ARG A 87 8.05 -13.90 0.22
C ARG A 87 6.85 -14.72 -0.26
N ARG A 88 5.74 -14.69 0.49
CA ARG A 88 4.52 -15.43 0.14
C ARG A 88 3.89 -14.92 -1.15
N GLU A 89 3.75 -13.62 -1.29
CA GLU A 89 3.09 -13.00 -2.43
C GLU A 89 3.93 -13.10 -3.70
N LEU A 90 5.22 -12.77 -3.63
CA LEU A 90 6.13 -12.92 -4.77
C LEU A 90 6.26 -14.39 -5.19
N GLY A 91 6.33 -15.31 -4.22
CA GLY A 91 6.33 -16.75 -4.52
C GLY A 91 5.07 -17.21 -5.25
N ARG A 92 3.90 -16.71 -4.84
CA ARG A 92 2.62 -16.96 -5.53
C ARG A 92 2.65 -16.42 -6.97
N GLN A 93 3.09 -15.17 -7.15
CA GLN A 93 3.15 -14.54 -8.46
C GLN A 93 4.10 -15.25 -9.41
N VAL A 94 5.26 -15.71 -8.93
CA VAL A 94 6.18 -16.53 -9.74
C VAL A 94 5.49 -17.81 -10.19
N ALA A 95 4.82 -18.53 -9.29
CA ALA A 95 4.13 -19.77 -9.63
C ALA A 95 3.01 -19.55 -10.66
N GLU A 96 2.20 -18.50 -10.50
CA GLU A 96 1.12 -18.14 -11.43
C GLU A 96 1.67 -17.77 -12.81
N LYS A 97 2.72 -16.93 -12.87
CA LYS A 97 3.35 -16.52 -14.13
C LYS A 97 4.06 -17.68 -14.82
N GLN A 98 4.73 -18.55 -14.06
CA GLN A 98 5.41 -19.73 -14.60
C GLN A 98 4.41 -20.75 -15.15
N LYS A 99 3.25 -20.91 -14.50
CA LYS A 99 2.14 -21.70 -15.03
C LYS A 99 1.63 -21.11 -16.35
N ALA A 100 1.37 -19.80 -16.40
CA ALA A 100 0.94 -19.13 -17.62
C ALA A 100 1.95 -19.30 -18.76
N LEU A 101 3.25 -19.15 -18.46
CA LEU A 101 4.32 -19.37 -19.43
C LEU A 101 4.36 -20.82 -19.94
N TRP A 102 4.16 -21.80 -19.06
CA TRP A 102 4.08 -23.20 -19.44
C TRP A 102 2.87 -23.49 -20.33
N ASP A 103 1.71 -22.92 -20.00
CA ASP A 103 0.49 -23.05 -20.81
C ASP A 103 0.70 -22.45 -22.21
N ILE A 104 1.30 -21.26 -22.29
CA ILE A 104 1.63 -20.64 -23.58
C ILE A 104 2.58 -21.51 -24.40
N ARG A 105 3.68 -21.98 -23.80
CA ARG A 105 4.64 -22.86 -24.49
C ARG A 105 4.00 -24.16 -24.97
N ALA A 106 3.01 -24.67 -24.24
CA ALA A 106 2.22 -25.84 -24.61
C ALA A 106 1.13 -25.55 -25.67
N GLY A 107 1.02 -24.31 -26.17
CA GLY A 107 0.00 -23.91 -27.14
C GLY A 107 -1.41 -23.83 -26.53
N ARG A 108 -1.51 -23.55 -25.22
CA ARG A 108 -2.77 -23.41 -24.48
C ARG A 108 -2.97 -21.98 -24.00
N ASP A 109 -4.21 -21.53 -24.04
CA ASP A 109 -4.61 -20.24 -23.51
C ASP A 109 -4.48 -20.25 -21.97
N PRO A 110 -3.64 -19.40 -21.37
CA PRO A 110 -3.47 -19.33 -19.92
C PRO A 110 -4.67 -18.67 -19.21
N PHE A 111 -5.58 -18.03 -19.94
CA PHE A 111 -6.74 -17.38 -19.35
C PHE A 111 -7.86 -18.39 -19.11
N PRO A 112 -8.54 -18.32 -17.95
CA PRO A 112 -9.65 -19.20 -17.67
C PRO A 112 -10.77 -18.96 -18.69
N ALA A 113 -11.15 -20.02 -19.41
CA ALA A 113 -12.31 -19.96 -20.28
C ALA A 113 -13.57 -19.68 -19.44
N LYS A 114 -14.35 -18.66 -19.82
CA LYS A 114 -15.72 -18.51 -19.30
C LYS A 114 -16.51 -19.74 -19.75
N ALA A 115 -17.06 -20.49 -18.81
CA ALA A 115 -17.86 -21.66 -19.10
C ALA A 115 -19.09 -21.25 -19.93
N SER A 116 -19.09 -21.54 -21.23
CA SER A 116 -20.32 -21.58 -22.02
C SER A 116 -20.73 -23.03 -22.15
N GLY A 117 -21.65 -23.49 -21.29
CA GLY A 117 -22.18 -24.86 -21.29
C GLY A 117 -21.16 -25.94 -20.91
N ASN A 118 -21.25 -26.45 -19.68
CA ASN A 118 -20.70 -27.70 -19.12
C ASN A 118 -19.26 -28.17 -19.43
N VAL A 119 -18.45 -27.50 -20.25
CA VAL A 119 -17.09 -27.89 -20.56
C VAL A 119 -16.20 -26.66 -20.52
N ALA A 120 -15.28 -26.60 -19.56
CA ALA A 120 -14.17 -25.66 -19.58
C ALA A 120 -13.22 -26.07 -20.72
N GLY A 121 -13.45 -25.54 -21.92
CA GLY A 121 -12.60 -25.82 -23.08
C GLY A 121 -11.25 -25.14 -22.94
N ILE A 122 -10.16 -25.91 -22.98
CA ILE A 122 -8.81 -25.36 -23.16
C ILE A 122 -8.71 -24.83 -24.59
N ARG A 123 -8.68 -23.51 -24.76
CA ARG A 123 -8.48 -22.89 -26.08
C ARG A 123 -7.03 -23.10 -26.50
N ARG A 124 -6.82 -23.60 -27.72
CA ARG A 124 -5.48 -23.66 -28.33
C ARG A 124 -5.08 -22.27 -28.80
N ILE A 125 -3.83 -21.90 -28.57
CA ILE A 125 -3.23 -20.67 -29.05
C ILE A 125 -2.15 -20.98 -30.08
N ASP A 126 -1.85 -19.98 -30.90
CA ASP A 126 -0.75 -20.02 -31.85
C ASP A 126 0.42 -19.24 -31.27
N ASN A 127 1.47 -19.96 -30.90
CA ASN A 127 2.66 -19.41 -30.24
C ASN A 127 3.41 -18.42 -31.14
N ASP A 128 3.22 -18.49 -32.46
CA ASP A 128 3.92 -17.64 -33.41
C ASP A 128 3.30 -16.26 -33.56
N LYS A 129 2.08 -16.08 -33.05
CA LYS A 129 1.46 -14.75 -33.02
C LYS A 129 2.26 -13.81 -32.15
N PHE A 130 2.47 -12.61 -32.68
CA PHE A 130 3.20 -11.53 -32.02
C PHE A 130 2.77 -11.32 -30.55
N PHE A 131 1.46 -11.33 -30.29
CA PHE A 131 0.90 -11.19 -28.94
C PHE A 131 1.45 -12.25 -27.97
N TRP A 132 1.40 -13.54 -28.33
CA TRP A 132 1.82 -14.63 -27.44
C TRP A 132 3.33 -14.68 -27.26
N ARG A 133 4.10 -14.36 -28.31
CA ARG A 133 5.56 -14.21 -28.21
C ARG A 133 5.95 -13.08 -27.25
N ALA A 134 5.37 -11.89 -27.45
CA ALA A 134 5.64 -10.74 -26.60
C ALA A 134 5.18 -10.98 -25.14
N TYR A 135 4.03 -11.62 -24.95
CA TYR A 135 3.52 -11.94 -23.63
C TYR A 135 4.39 -12.97 -22.90
N ALA A 136 4.86 -14.02 -23.59
CA ALA A 136 5.81 -14.98 -23.02
C ALA A 136 7.12 -14.31 -22.61
N GLN A 137 7.67 -13.43 -23.46
CA GLN A 137 8.89 -12.69 -23.16
C GLN A 137 8.73 -11.73 -21.97
N ASN A 138 7.57 -11.07 -21.86
CA ASN A 138 7.25 -10.25 -20.69
C ASN A 138 7.16 -11.11 -19.44
N LEU A 139 6.47 -12.27 -19.49
CA LEU A 139 6.39 -13.18 -18.35
C LEU A 139 7.76 -13.66 -17.88
N GLU A 140 8.67 -13.99 -18.80
CA GLU A 140 10.04 -14.36 -18.46
C GLU A 140 10.80 -13.23 -17.75
N THR A 141 10.66 -12.00 -18.26
CA THR A 141 11.28 -10.80 -17.67
C THR A 141 10.75 -10.53 -16.27
N GLU A 142 9.42 -10.62 -16.09
CA GLU A 142 8.77 -10.43 -14.79
C GLU A 142 9.15 -11.53 -13.80
N ILE A 143 9.18 -12.80 -14.22
CA ILE A 143 9.62 -13.92 -13.38
C ILE A 143 11.06 -13.72 -12.92
N ALA A 144 11.96 -13.29 -13.82
CA ALA A 144 13.35 -13.02 -13.48
C ALA A 144 13.47 -11.90 -12.44
N ALA A 145 12.77 -10.77 -12.64
CA ALA A 145 12.76 -9.65 -11.71
C ALA A 145 12.24 -10.04 -10.32
N ILE A 146 11.11 -10.76 -10.27
CA ILE A 146 10.53 -11.23 -9.00
C ILE A 146 11.46 -12.22 -8.31
N SER A 147 12.06 -13.14 -9.07
CA SER A 147 13.01 -14.13 -8.54
C SER A 147 14.26 -13.47 -7.95
N ASP A 148 14.76 -12.42 -8.59
CA ASP A 148 15.89 -11.64 -8.09
C ASP A 148 15.53 -10.88 -6.80
N CYS A 149 14.30 -10.33 -6.70
CA CYS A 149 13.84 -9.75 -5.45
C CYS A 149 13.73 -10.81 -4.34
N LEU A 150 13.15 -11.99 -4.64
CA LEU A 150 13.06 -13.12 -3.70
C LEU A 150 14.44 -13.57 -3.20
N ARG A 151 15.45 -13.60 -4.07
CA ARG A 151 16.84 -13.93 -3.70
C ARG A 151 17.48 -12.91 -2.77
N ARG A 152 17.08 -11.63 -2.86
CA ARG A 152 17.58 -10.55 -2.00
C ARG A 152 16.92 -10.51 -0.62
N LEU A 153 15.72 -11.10 -0.46
CA LEU A 153 14.96 -11.06 0.80
C LEU A 153 15.74 -11.49 2.06
N PRO A 154 16.56 -12.55 2.07
CA PRO A 154 17.28 -13.00 3.27
C PRO A 154 18.26 -11.95 3.83
N GLY A 155 18.81 -11.09 2.97
CA GLY A 155 19.74 -10.02 3.34
C GLY A 155 19.14 -8.62 3.19
N TYR A 156 17.82 -8.52 3.04
CA TYR A 156 17.17 -7.26 2.67
C TYR A 156 17.25 -6.23 3.78
N ARG A 157 17.74 -5.03 3.45
CA ARG A 157 17.78 -3.88 4.34
C ARG A 157 16.76 -2.86 3.86
N PHE A 158 15.90 -2.43 4.78
CA PHE A 158 14.99 -1.33 4.52
C PHE A 158 15.78 -0.03 4.71
N ASP A 159 16.44 0.43 3.64
CA ASP A 159 17.05 1.75 3.57
C ASP A 159 15.97 2.84 3.46
#